data_AF-A0A3A2ZEB5-F1
#
_entry.id   AF-A0A3A2ZEB5-F1
#
_cell.length_a   1.000
_cell.length_b   1.000
_cell.length_c   1.000
_cell.angle_alpha   90.00
_cell.angle_beta   90.00
_cell.angle_gamma   90.00
#
_symmetry.space_group_name_H-M   'P 1'
#
loop_
_entity.id
_entity.type
_entity.pdbx_description
1 polymer ?
#
loop_
_entity_poly.entity_id
_entity_poly.type
_entity_poly.pdbx_seq_one_letter_code
_entity_poly.pdbx_strand_id
1 'polypeptide(L)'
;MTALPWNISGSASPLFFQDKQSAHYRALLAISDLPHPDRSILGAFIEDALNPEEAAQYFLSTTCTGNTDGVPPKKTVSQFLAEWKTLVDKCEQAASVIF
;
A
#
# COMPACT_ATOMS: atom_id res chain seq x y z
N MET A 1 -13.64 -38.03 21.11
CA MET A 1 -13.14 -38.10 19.73
C MET A 1 -13.34 -36.73 19.09
N THR A 2 -12.31 -35.91 19.09
CA THR A 2 -12.33 -34.56 18.48
C THR A 2 -11.78 -34.68 17.06
N ALA A 3 -12.65 -34.49 16.06
CA ALA A 3 -12.22 -34.43 14.67
C ALA A 3 -11.45 -33.13 14.45
N LEU A 4 -10.13 -33.22 14.30
CA LEU A 4 -9.35 -32.12 13.75
C LEU A 4 -9.86 -31.88 12.32
N PRO A 5 -10.18 -30.64 11.94
CA PRO A 5 -10.67 -30.36 10.60
C PRO A 5 -9.55 -30.72 9.61
N TRP A 6 -9.83 -31.73 8.79
CA TRP A 6 -8.93 -32.23 7.78
C TRP A 6 -8.75 -31.13 6.75
N ASN A 7 -7.55 -30.54 6.74
CA ASN A 7 -6.93 -29.77 5.67
C ASN A 7 -7.90 -29.42 4.51
N ILE A 8 -8.51 -28.24 4.54
CA ILE A 8 -9.31 -27.76 3.41
C ILE A 8 -8.34 -27.21 2.36
N SER A 9 -7.59 -28.11 1.72
CA SER A 9 -6.94 -27.80 0.44
C SER A 9 -8.03 -27.38 -0.53
N GLY A 10 -8.16 -26.06 -0.74
CA GLY A 10 -9.18 -25.45 -1.59
C GLY A 10 -10.19 -24.53 -0.90
N SER A 11 -10.17 -24.32 0.42
CA SER A 11 -11.00 -23.26 1.02
C SER A 11 -10.37 -21.89 0.76
N ALA A 12 -10.92 -21.15 -0.19
CA ALA A 12 -10.87 -19.69 -0.36
C ALA A 12 -9.57 -18.90 -0.09
N SER A 13 -8.40 -19.53 0.07
CA SER A 13 -7.12 -18.85 0.29
C SER A 13 -6.08 -19.03 -0.82
N PRO A 14 -6.41 -19.04 -2.13
CA PRO A 14 -5.43 -18.74 -3.17
C PRO A 14 -5.35 -17.23 -3.48
N LEU A 15 -6.28 -16.40 -2.99
CA LEU A 15 -6.23 -14.94 -3.10
C LEU A 15 -5.26 -14.29 -2.10
N PHE A 16 -4.81 -15.04 -1.09
CA PHE A 16 -3.78 -14.57 -0.17
C PHE A 16 -2.46 -14.50 -0.93
N PHE A 17 -1.95 -13.28 -1.06
CA PHE A 17 -0.62 -12.91 -1.57
C PHE A 17 0.39 -14.05 -1.45
N GLN A 18 0.54 -14.82 -2.55
CA GLN A 18 1.48 -15.94 -2.61
C GLN A 18 2.92 -15.41 -2.52
N ASP A 19 3.15 -14.18 -2.96
CA ASP A 19 4.43 -13.51 -2.86
C ASP A 19 4.46 -12.51 -1.70
N LYS A 20 4.82 -13.02 -0.51
CA LYS A 20 5.08 -12.19 0.68
C LYS A 20 6.33 -11.31 0.54
N GLN A 21 7.14 -11.51 -0.49
CA GLN A 21 8.31 -10.69 -0.79
C GLN A 21 7.99 -9.54 -1.75
N SER A 22 6.84 -9.58 -2.43
CA SER A 22 6.38 -8.49 -3.31
C SER A 22 6.33 -7.16 -2.58
N ALA A 23 6.71 -6.09 -3.28
CA ALA A 23 6.58 -4.73 -2.80
C ALA A 23 5.12 -4.39 -2.52
N HIS A 24 4.20 -4.85 -3.38
CA HIS A 24 2.76 -4.64 -3.20
C HIS A 24 2.26 -5.15 -1.84
N TYR A 25 2.49 -6.42 -1.52
CA TYR A 25 2.06 -6.99 -0.24
C TYR A 25 2.68 -6.25 0.95
N ARG A 26 3.97 -5.94 0.88
CA ARG A 26 4.69 -5.24 1.94
C ARG A 26 4.17 -3.81 2.16
N ALA A 27 3.80 -3.11 1.09
CA ALA A 27 3.22 -1.78 1.16
C ALA A 27 1.83 -1.80 1.81
N LEU A 28 0.97 -2.74 1.39
CA LEU A 28 -0.35 -2.93 2.01
C LEU A 28 -0.24 -3.27 3.51
N LEU A 29 0.73 -4.11 3.87
CA LEU A 29 1.00 -4.42 5.28
C LEU A 29 1.44 -3.17 6.04
N ALA A 30 2.31 -2.34 5.45
CA ALA A 30 2.80 -1.11 6.08
C ALA A 30 1.70 -0.07 6.33
N ILE A 31 0.62 -0.06 5.55
CA ILE A 31 -0.52 0.84 5.76
C ILE A 31 -1.66 0.22 6.58
N SER A 32 -1.58 -1.07 6.91
CA SER A 32 -2.70 -1.81 7.52
C SER A 32 -3.13 -1.28 8.90
N ASP A 33 -2.17 -0.75 9.66
CA ASP A 33 -2.37 -0.18 11.00
C ASP A 33 -2.91 1.27 10.97
N LEU A 34 -3.01 1.90 9.79
CA LEU A 34 -3.54 3.25 9.69
C LEU A 34 -5.07 3.26 9.87
N PRO A 35 -5.62 4.30 10.53
CA PRO A 35 -7.06 4.49 10.60
C PRO A 35 -7.63 4.90 9.24
N HIS A 36 -8.93 4.65 9.05
CA HIS A 36 -9.69 5.26 7.96
C HIS A 36 -9.84 6.78 8.22
N PRO A 37 -9.78 7.66 7.20
CA PRO A 37 -9.70 7.39 5.75
C PRO A 37 -8.28 7.20 5.20
N ASP A 38 -7.25 7.49 5.98
CA ASP A 38 -5.86 7.53 5.51
C ASP A 38 -5.41 6.19 4.91
N ARG A 39 -5.79 5.07 5.54
CA ARG A 39 -5.56 3.73 4.98
C ARG A 39 -6.18 3.54 3.60
N SER A 40 -7.42 3.98 3.40
CA SER A 40 -8.11 3.81 2.12
C SER A 40 -7.49 4.66 1.02
N ILE A 41 -7.06 5.88 1.35
CA ILE A 41 -6.39 6.77 0.39
C ILE A 41 -5.07 6.17 -0.08
N LEU A 42 -4.25 5.66 0.85
CA LEU A 42 -2.98 5.01 0.49
C LEU A 42 -3.21 3.65 -0.18
N GLY A 43 -4.27 2.93 0.20
CA GLY A 43 -4.68 1.71 -0.48
C GLY A 43 -5.00 1.97 -1.95
N ALA A 44 -5.80 3.00 -2.24
CA ALA A 44 -6.11 3.42 -3.61
C ALA A 44 -4.86 3.86 -4.39
N PHE A 45 -3.93 4.58 -3.76
CA PHE A 45 -2.65 4.94 -4.38
C PHE A 45 -1.88 3.70 -4.88
N ILE A 46 -1.93 2.59 -4.13
CA ILE A 46 -1.23 1.35 -4.46
C ILE A 46 -2.03 0.52 -5.47
N GLU A 47 -3.29 0.22 -5.16
CA GLU A 47 -4.13 -0.74 -5.90
C GLU A 47 -4.64 -0.18 -7.23
N ASP A 48 -4.97 1.11 -7.30
CA ASP A 48 -5.54 1.74 -8.50
C ASP A 48 -4.45 2.32 -9.43
N ALA A 49 -3.17 2.12 -9.09
CA ALA A 49 -2.07 2.52 -9.95
C ALA A 49 -2.04 1.71 -11.24
N LEU A 50 -1.54 2.32 -12.33
CA LEU A 50 -1.30 1.63 -13.59
C LEU A 50 -0.40 0.40 -13.41
N ASN A 51 0.56 0.49 -12.48
CA ASN A 51 1.44 -0.59 -12.07
C ASN A 51 1.52 -0.64 -10.53
N PRO A 52 0.71 -1.48 -9.86
CA PRO A 52 0.65 -1.54 -8.39
C PRO A 52 1.98 -1.90 -7.71
N GLU A 53 2.78 -2.76 -8.34
CA GLU A 53 4.07 -3.18 -7.78
C GLU A 53 5.08 -2.03 -7.78
N GLU A 54 5.12 -1.24 -8.85
CA GLU A 54 5.99 -0.07 -8.95
C GLU A 54 5.55 1.06 -8.00
N ALA A 55 4.23 1.31 -7.89
CA ALA A 55 3.69 2.26 -6.93
C ALA A 55 4.02 1.86 -5.48
N ALA A 56 3.88 0.57 -5.16
CA ALA A 56 4.24 0.03 -3.86
C ALA A 56 5.75 0.14 -3.58
N GLN A 57 6.60 -0.16 -4.56
CA GLN A 57 8.05 -0.01 -4.42
C GLN A 57 8.44 1.46 -4.20
N TYR A 58 7.83 2.39 -4.94
CA TYR A 58 8.01 3.82 -4.74
C TYR A 58 7.61 4.25 -3.33
N PHE A 59 6.43 3.84 -2.87
CA PHE A 59 5.92 4.12 -1.52
C PHE A 59 6.88 3.60 -0.44
N LEU A 60 7.27 2.32 -0.52
CA LEU A 60 8.18 1.70 0.44
C LEU A 60 9.57 2.36 0.44
N SER A 61 10.12 2.68 -0.73
CA SER A 61 11.44 3.35 -0.81
C SER A 61 11.44 4.77 -0.24
N THR A 62 10.26 5.39 -0.17
CA THR A 62 10.10 6.76 0.34
C THR A 62 9.81 6.77 1.84
N THR A 63 9.04 5.80 2.32
CA THR A 63 8.49 5.79 3.68
C THR A 63 9.12 4.76 4.62
N CYS A 64 9.71 3.68 4.09
CA CYS A 64 10.37 2.66 4.88
C CYS A 64 11.89 2.83 4.84
N THR A 65 12.50 2.72 6.01
CA THR A 65 13.93 2.45 6.17
C THR A 65 14.19 1.10 5.51
N GLY A 66 14.81 1.07 4.34
CA GLY A 66 15.15 -0.19 3.67
C GLY A 66 16.02 -1.06 4.59
N ASN A 67 15.90 -2.39 4.46
CA ASN A 67 16.71 -3.40 5.19
C ASN A 67 18.23 -3.32 4.91
N THR A 68 18.71 -2.23 4.33
CA THR A 68 20.10 -1.95 3.99
C THR A 68 20.60 -0.82 4.88
N ASP A 69 21.32 -1.20 5.93
CA ASP A 69 22.31 -0.40 6.66
C ASP A 69 21.99 1.10 6.86
N GLY A 70 21.11 1.40 7.82
CA GLY A 70 21.16 2.65 8.57
C GLY A 70 20.72 3.94 7.86
N VAL A 71 20.19 3.87 6.63
CA VAL A 71 19.67 5.07 5.95
C VAL A 71 18.25 5.38 6.43
N PRO A 72 18.00 6.55 7.08
CA PRO A 72 16.66 6.90 7.55
C PRO A 72 15.68 7.06 6.39
N PRO A 73 14.38 6.82 6.63
CA PRO A 73 13.36 7.00 5.60
C PRO A 73 13.37 8.45 5.12
N LYS A 74 13.20 8.67 3.82
CA LYS A 74 13.22 10.02 3.23
C LYS A 74 12.11 10.89 3.81
N LYS A 75 10.94 10.29 4.09
CA LYS A 75 9.74 10.94 4.62
C LYS A 75 8.97 9.96 5.49
N THR A 76 8.14 10.48 6.40
CA THR A 76 7.18 9.65 7.14
C THR A 76 5.98 9.30 6.25
N VAL A 77 5.22 8.26 6.61
CA VAL A 77 3.95 7.91 5.95
C VAL A 77 2.96 9.09 5.99
N SER A 78 2.89 9.82 7.11
CA SER A 78 2.03 11.00 7.26
C SER A 78 2.43 12.13 6.29
N GLN A 79 3.73 12.36 6.11
CA GLN A 79 4.22 13.36 5.17
C GLN A 79 3.93 12.96 3.73
N PHE A 80 4.15 11.70 3.38
CA PHE A 80 3.81 11.16 2.06
C PHE A 80 2.32 11.38 1.74
N LEU A 81 1.44 11.02 2.68
CA LEU A 81 0.01 11.17 2.52
C LEU A 81 -0.42 12.64 2.35
N ALA A 82 0.17 13.57 3.09
CA ALA A 82 -0.13 14.99 2.96
C ALA A 82 0.28 15.53 1.57
N GLU A 83 1.44 15.12 1.07
CA GLU A 83 1.89 15.46 -0.29
C GLU A 83 0.98 14.86 -1.36
N TRP A 84 0.60 13.59 -1.20
CA TRP A 84 -0.32 12.92 -2.11
C TRP A 84 -1.69 13.62 -2.18
N LYS A 85 -2.29 13.94 -1.04
CA LYS A 85 -3.55 14.71 -0.96
C LYS A 85 -3.41 16.04 -1.71
N THR A 86 -2.31 16.76 -1.48
CA THR A 86 -2.03 18.04 -2.16
C THR A 86 -1.92 17.88 -3.68
N LEU A 87 -1.35 16.77 -4.18
CA LEU A 87 -1.25 16.51 -5.62
C LEU A 87 -2.63 16.21 -6.23
N VAL A 88 -3.43 15.39 -5.57
CA VAL A 88 -4.81 15.08 -6.01
C VAL A 88 -5.64 16.36 -6.07
N ASP A 89 -5.61 17.19 -5.03
CA ASP A 89 -6.35 18.47 -4.99
C ASP A 89 -5.94 19.41 -6.15
N LYS A 90 -4.66 19.44 -6.51
CA LYS A 90 -4.16 20.23 -7.64
C LYS A 90 -4.63 19.68 -8.98
N CYS A 91 -4.66 18.36 -9.14
CA CYS A 91 -5.16 17.71 -10.35
C CYS A 91 -6.66 17.96 -10.54
N GLU A 92 -7.45 17.88 -9.48
CA GLU A 92 -8.88 18.21 -9.51
C GLU A 92 -9.12 19.68 -9.90
N GLN A 93 -8.37 20.61 -9.31
CA GLN A 93 -8.45 22.03 -9.67
C GLN A 93 -8.07 22.27 -11.14
N ALA A 94 -7.01 21.63 -11.64
CA ALA A 94 -6.61 21.76 -13.04
C ALA A 94 -7.69 21.20 -13.99
N ALA A 95 -8.31 20.07 -13.63
CA ALA A 95 -9.40 19.49 -14.41
C ALA A 95 -10.63 20.42 -14.43
N SER A 96 -10.96 21.05 -13.30
CA SER A 96 -12.07 22.02 -13.20
C SER A 96 -11.86 23.32 -14.00
N VAL A 97 -10.63 23.63 -14.42
CA VAL A 97 -10.33 24.82 -15.26
C VAL A 97 -10.44 24.50 -16.76
N ILE A 98 -10.39 23.21 -17.13
CA ILE A 98 -10.35 22.74 -18.51
C ILE A 98 -11.76 22.38 -19.05
N PHE A 99 -12.73 22.18 -18.16
CA PHE A 99 -14.15 21.93 -18.49
C PHE A 99 -15.03 23.08 -18.02
#